data_AF-A0A4V6PBU4-F1
#
_entry.id   AF-A0A4V6PBU4-F1
#
_cell.length_a   1.000
_cell.length_b   1.000
_cell.length_c   1.000
_cell.angle_alpha   90.00
_cell.angle_beta   90.00
_cell.angle_gamma   90.00
#
_symmetry.space_group_name_H-M   'P 1'
#
loop_
_entity.id
_entity.type
_entity.pdbx_description
1 polymer ?
#
loop_
_entity_poly.entity_id
_entity_poly.type
_entity_poly.pdbx_seq_one_letter_code
_entity_poly.pdbx_strand_id
1 'polypeptide(L)'
;MQRLRSDPETVERDLVKLVLTLVELIRQLMERQALRRAEGGDLSDDQIEDLGLALMRLEEAMTRLKDHFDLDDHDLNLDLGPLGPLLPDN
;
A
#
# COMPACT_ATOMS: atom_id res chain seq x y z
N MET A 1 12.41 -29.35 -0.43
CA MET A 1 11.21 -28.62 -0.93
C MET A 1 10.19 -28.56 0.19
N GLN A 2 10.07 -27.41 0.84
CA GLN A 2 9.13 -27.20 1.93
C GLN A 2 7.74 -27.03 1.32
N ARG A 3 6.87 -28.03 1.50
CA ARG A 3 5.46 -27.93 1.12
C ARG A 3 4.83 -26.88 2.05
N LEU A 4 4.47 -25.73 1.49
CA LEU A 4 3.50 -24.81 2.09
C LEU A 4 2.18 -25.57 2.23
N ARG A 5 2.00 -26.28 3.35
CA ARG A 5 0.67 -26.64 3.84
C ARG A 5 0.09 -25.36 4.41
N SER A 6 -0.39 -24.50 3.54
CA SER A 6 -1.10 -23.31 3.96
C SER A 6 -2.53 -23.74 4.24
N ASP A 7 -2.93 -23.62 5.51
CA ASP A 7 -4.33 -23.70 5.93
C ASP A 7 -5.14 -22.72 5.06
N PRO A 8 -6.33 -23.09 4.54
CA PRO A 8 -7.17 -22.18 3.76
C PRO A 8 -7.31 -20.78 4.37
N GLU A 9 -7.44 -20.67 5.68
CA GLU A 9 -7.52 -19.40 6.41
C GLU A 9 -6.21 -18.60 6.35
N THR A 10 -5.06 -19.28 6.36
CA THR A 10 -3.74 -18.64 6.22
C THR A 10 -3.50 -18.14 4.79
N VAL A 11 -3.93 -18.89 3.77
CA VAL A 11 -3.81 -18.46 2.37
C VAL A 11 -4.61 -17.18 2.10
N GLU A 12 -5.84 -17.11 2.62
CA GLU A 12 -6.68 -15.92 2.47
C GLU A 12 -6.03 -14.69 3.10
N ARG A 13 -5.53 -14.81 4.34
CA ARG A 13 -4.84 -13.72 5.02
C ARG A 13 -3.56 -13.28 4.29
N ASP A 14 -2.76 -14.23 3.80
CA ASP A 14 -1.52 -13.93 3.06
C ASP A 14 -1.80 -13.24 1.71
N LEU A 15 -2.86 -13.65 1.01
CA LEU A 15 -3.29 -12.99 -0.23
C LEU A 15 -3.79 -11.57 0.03
N VAL A 16 -4.56 -11.38 1.10
CA VAL A 16 -5.03 -10.04 1.51
C VAL A 16 -3.84 -9.15 1.86
N LYS A 17 -2.88 -9.65 2.65
CA LYS A 17 -1.62 -8.93 2.93
C LYS A 17 -0.95 -8.49 1.64
N LEU A 18 -0.74 -9.40 0.68
CA LEU A 18 -0.13 -9.08 -0.61
C LEU A 18 -0.88 -8.00 -1.39
N VAL A 19 -2.21 -8.07 -1.45
CA VAL A 19 -3.03 -7.06 -2.14
C VAL A 19 -2.91 -5.71 -1.45
N LEU A 20 -3.03 -5.66 -0.12
CA LEU A 20 -2.91 -4.42 0.65
C LEU A 20 -1.52 -3.81 0.50
N THR A 21 -0.47 -4.63 0.53
CA THR A 21 0.91 -4.21 0.27
C THR A 21 1.07 -3.59 -1.12
N LEU A 22 0.48 -4.18 -2.17
CA LEU A 22 0.53 -3.62 -3.52
C LEU A 22 -0.24 -2.29 -3.63
N VAL A 23 -1.40 -2.19 -2.99
CA VAL A 23 -2.19 -0.96 -2.95
C VAL A 23 -1.41 0.15 -2.23
N GLU A 24 -0.76 -0.18 -1.12
CA GLU A 24 0.06 0.74 -0.34
C GLU A 24 1.27 1.24 -1.15
N LEU A 25 1.96 0.35 -1.86
CA LEU A 25 3.04 0.73 -2.77
C LEU A 25 2.55 1.71 -3.85
N ILE A 26 1.40 1.43 -4.47
CA ILE A 26 0.83 2.32 -5.49
C ILE A 26 0.45 3.67 -4.87
N ARG A 27 -0.12 3.71 -3.66
CA ARG A 27 -0.43 4.94 -2.92
C ARG A 27 0.82 5.80 -2.75
N GLN A 28 1.90 5.23 -2.25
CA GLN A 28 3.17 5.96 -2.05
C GLN A 28 3.78 6.46 -3.37
N LEU A 29 3.69 5.66 -4.44
CA LEU A 29 4.15 6.08 -5.77
C LEU A 29 3.33 7.26 -6.30
N MET A 30 2.01 7.22 -6.14
CA MET A 30 1.10 8.29 -6.54
C MET A 30 1.37 9.57 -5.74
N GLU A 31 1.58 9.46 -4.43
CA GLU A 31 1.93 10.58 -3.56
C GLU A 31 3.25 11.24 -4.00
N ARG A 32 4.30 10.44 -4.24
CA ARG A 32 5.57 10.95 -4.78
C ARG A 32 5.43 11.61 -6.16
N GLN A 33 4.58 11.07 -7.03
CA GLN A 33 4.30 11.66 -8.33
C GLN A 33 3.50 12.96 -8.22
N ALA A 34 2.55 13.03 -7.28
CA ALA A 34 1.76 14.22 -6.99
C ALA A 34 2.67 15.38 -6.61
N LEU A 35 3.56 15.16 -5.63
CA LEU A 35 4.54 16.14 -5.18
C LEU A 35 5.43 16.63 -6.34
N ARG A 36 6.00 15.71 -7.12
CA ARG A 36 6.84 16.07 -8.27
C ARG A 36 6.09 16.89 -9.33
N ARG A 37 4.84 16.54 -9.64
CA ARG A 37 4.05 17.26 -10.66
C ARG A 37 3.56 18.61 -10.14
N ALA A 38 3.25 18.72 -8.86
CA ALA A 38 2.91 19.99 -8.21
C ALA A 38 4.10 20.97 -8.25
N GLU A 39 5.32 20.50 -7.94
CA GLU A 39 6.53 21.30 -8.02
C GLU A 39 6.90 21.68 -9.47
N GLY A 40 6.62 20.79 -10.42
CA GLY A 40 6.89 20.99 -11.85
C GLY A 40 5.87 21.85 -12.61
N GLY A 41 4.73 22.18 -11.99
CA GLY A 41 3.63 22.90 -12.65
C GLY A 41 2.83 22.07 -13.66
N ASP A 42 2.95 20.74 -13.61
CA ASP A 42 2.27 19.80 -14.51
C ASP A 42 0.81 19.52 -14.10
N LEU A 43 0.37 20.02 -12.94
CA LEU A 43 -0.99 19.91 -12.41
C LEU A 43 -1.52 21.29 -11.99
N SER A 44 -2.81 21.52 -12.18
CA SER A 44 -3.50 22.68 -11.57
C SER A 44 -3.74 22.46 -10.08
N ASP A 45 -3.92 23.55 -9.33
CA ASP A 45 -4.23 23.50 -7.89
C ASP A 45 -5.43 22.60 -7.58
N ASP A 46 -6.51 22.72 -8.36
CA ASP A 46 -7.71 21.87 -8.24
C ASP A 46 -7.38 20.36 -8.40
N GLN A 47 -6.48 20.01 -9.34
CA GLN A 47 -6.09 18.62 -9.56
C GLN A 47 -5.24 18.07 -8.40
N ILE A 48 -4.44 18.93 -7.75
CA ILE A 48 -3.67 18.57 -6.57
C ILE A 48 -4.61 18.31 -5.40
N GLU A 49 -5.61 19.17 -5.21
CA GLU A 49 -6.61 19.02 -4.14
C GLU A 49 -7.46 17.75 -4.32
N ASP A 50 -7.96 17.50 -5.53
CA ASP A 50 -8.71 16.29 -5.87
C ASP A 50 -7.90 15.01 -5.62
N LEU A 51 -6.61 15.03 -5.98
CA LEU A 51 -5.69 13.92 -5.76
C LEU A 51 -5.43 13.70 -4.27
N GLY A 52 -5.22 14.77 -3.51
CA GLY A 52 -5.08 14.71 -2.05
C GLY A 52 -6.29 14.07 -1.39
N LEU A 53 -7.50 14.50 -1.76
CA LEU A 53 -8.75 13.95 -1.25
C LEU A 53 -8.93 12.46 -1.60
N ALA A 54 -8.55 12.06 -2.83
CA ALA A 54 -8.58 10.67 -3.24
C ALA A 54 -7.62 9.80 -2.42
N LEU A 55 -6.40 10.28 -2.15
CA LEU A 55 -5.41 9.58 -1.34
C LEU A 55 -5.86 9.44 0.13
N MET A 56 -6.45 10.48 0.72
CA MET A 56 -7.02 10.42 2.08
C MET A 56 -8.13 9.36 2.18
N ARG A 57 -9.04 9.31 1.20
CA ARG A 57 -10.10 8.30 1.16
C ARG A 57 -9.56 6.88 1.00
N LEU A 58 -8.48 6.73 0.23
CA LEU A 58 -7.79 5.45 0.09
C LEU A 58 -7.16 5.02 1.41
N GLU A 59 -6.49 5.92 2.12
CA GLU A 59 -5.92 5.65 3.44
C GLU A 59 -7.00 5.21 4.46
N GLU A 60 -8.15 5.89 4.49
CA GLU A 60 -9.27 5.48 5.33
C GLU A 60 -9.80 4.08 4.98
N ALA A 61 -9.87 3.74 3.69
CA ALA A 61 -10.28 2.40 3.24
C ALA A 61 -9.26 1.33 3.62
N MET A 62 -7.96 1.65 3.51
CA MET A 62 -6.86 0.80 3.92
C MET A 62 -6.92 0.51 5.43
N THR A 63 -7.14 1.53 6.25
CA THR A 63 -7.30 1.38 7.71
C THR A 63 -8.44 0.43 8.05
N ARG A 64 -9.62 0.60 7.42
CA ARG A 64 -10.76 -0.30 7.65
C ARG A 64 -10.48 -1.75 7.24
N LEU A 65 -9.75 -1.96 6.14
CA LEU A 65 -9.38 -3.30 5.70
C LEU A 65 -8.33 -3.93 6.62
N LYS A 66 -7.32 -3.17 7.04
CA LYS A 66 -6.33 -3.62 8.02
C LYS A 66 -7.02 -4.08 9.31
N ASP A 67 -7.92 -3.28 9.86
CA ASP A 67 -8.69 -3.63 11.07
C ASP A 67 -9.53 -4.90 10.87
N HIS A 68 -10.16 -5.06 9.72
CA HIS A 68 -11.00 -6.23 9.42
C HIS A 68 -10.21 -7.54 9.37
N PHE A 69 -8.95 -7.48 8.91
CA PHE A 69 -8.08 -8.64 8.74
C PHE A 69 -7.03 -8.78 9.86
N ASP A 70 -7.13 -7.98 10.92
CA ASP A 70 -6.20 -7.95 12.05
C ASP A 70 -4.75 -7.75 11.57
N LEU A 71 -4.54 -6.73 10.74
CA LEU A 71 -3.25 -6.40 10.14
C LEU A 71 -2.75 -5.04 10.63
N ASP A 72 -1.44 -4.91 10.77
CA ASP A 72 -0.79 -3.61 11.00
C ASP A 72 0.07 -3.17 9.79
N ASP A 73 0.72 -2.02 9.90
CA ASP A 73 1.58 -1.51 8.82
C ASP A 73 2.86 -2.36 8.62
N HIS A 74 3.33 -3.05 9.67
CA HIS A 74 4.48 -3.95 9.56
C HIS A 74 4.11 -5.22 8.78
N ASP A 75 2.88 -5.69 8.90
CA ASP A 75 2.36 -6.82 8.11
C ASP A 75 2.32 -6.52 6.60
N LEU A 76 2.23 -5.25 6.21
CA LEU A 76 2.22 -4.84 4.80
C LEU A 76 3.62 -4.73 4.20
N ASN A 77 4.68 -4.69 5.01
CA ASN A 77 6.03 -4.63 4.47
C ASN A 77 6.61 -6.02 4.21
N LEU A 78 6.25 -6.58 3.05
CA LEU A 78 6.71 -7.90 2.63
C LEU A 78 8.24 -7.93 2.49
N ASP A 79 8.89 -8.88 3.18
CA ASP A 79 10.29 -9.21 2.97
C ASP A 79 10.45 -10.06 1.71
N LEU A 80 11.12 -9.52 0.70
CA LEU A 80 11.41 -10.19 -0.57
C LEU A 80 12.75 -10.94 -0.55
N GLY A 81 13.36 -11.10 0.63
CA GLY A 81 14.64 -11.78 0.84
C GLY A 81 15.81 -10.94 0.33
N PRO A 82 16.53 -11.35 -0.74
CA PRO A 82 17.69 -10.60 -1.23
C PRO A 82 17.35 -9.20 -1.78
N LEU A 83 16.08 -8.92 -2.07
CA LEU A 83 15.61 -7.60 -2.50
C LEU A 83 15.24 -6.68 -1.32
N GLY A 84 15.23 -7.20 -0.09
CA GLY A 84 14.82 -6.45 1.09
C GLY A 84 13.30 -6.23 1.17
N PRO A 85 12.85 -5.32 2.05
CA PRO A 85 11.44 -4.97 2.20
C PRO A 85 10.87 -4.34 0.93
N LEU A 86 9.63 -4.67 0.57
CA LEU A 86 8.97 -4.08 -0.60
C LEU A 86 8.66 -2.59 -0.40
N LEU A 87 8.23 -2.20 0.81
CA LEU A 87 7.95 -0.82 1.14
C LEU A 87 9.22 -0.17 1.72
N PRO A 88 9.60 1.03 1.24
CA PRO A 88 10.75 1.75 1.77
C PRO A 88 10.51 2.17 3.23
N ASP A 89 11.57 2.17 4.03
CA ASP A 89 11.52 2.75 5.38
C ASP A 89 11.28 4.27 5.26
N ASN A 90 10.23 4.76 5.92
CA ASN A 90 9.89 6.19 5.98
C ASN A 90 10.78 6.95 6.98
#